data_AF-A0A520B5I1-F1
#
_entry.id   AF-A0A520B5I1-F1
#
_cell.length_a   1.000
_cell.length_b   1.000
_cell.length_c   1.000
_cell.angle_alpha   90.00
_cell.angle_beta   90.00
_cell.angle_gamma   90.00
#
_symmetry.space_group_name_H-M   'P 1'
#
loop_
_entity.id
_entity.type
_entity.pdbx_description
1 polymer ?
#
loop_
_entity_poly.entity_id
_entity_poly.type
_entity_poly.pdbx_seq_one_letter_code
_entity_poly.pdbx_strand_id
1 'polypeptide(L)'
;MPWRRLAIGLAVCLTLTAARAAPDTTRLQALLTEQRYAAARTDVEALLRAKKPGPAERALIYQWLFARDDGAGVERRTRHVLADAKADAVDLLAAGRLALDRRDFDRARLCFERALEQSTRPVDKAQALRGLGQRHYQLREFDASLQKLEQGLAAERTADGLSALADTLIRLGRTQDAIGAAEEAVALNRHHEAAHYLLGNGYAR
;
A
#
# COMPACT_ATOMS: atom_id res chain seq x y z
N MET A 1 25.39 59.84 -44.94
CA MET A 1 24.17 59.25 -44.33
C MET A 1 23.55 58.35 -45.38
N PRO A 2 23.47 57.01 -45.20
CA PRO A 2 22.67 56.42 -44.14
C PRO A 2 23.33 55.26 -43.38
N TRP A 3 22.85 55.06 -42.16
CA TRP A 3 23.34 54.11 -41.18
C TRP A 3 22.72 52.73 -41.39
N ARG A 4 23.56 51.68 -41.40
CA ARG A 4 23.13 50.29 -41.31
C ARG A 4 22.70 49.99 -39.87
N ARG A 5 21.40 49.76 -39.66
CA ARG A 5 20.88 49.27 -38.38
C ARG A 5 21.10 47.75 -38.31
N LEU A 6 21.99 47.32 -37.42
CA LEU A 6 22.11 45.92 -37.00
C LEU A 6 20.95 45.61 -36.03
N ALA A 7 20.02 44.76 -36.47
CA ALA A 7 18.98 44.22 -35.60
C ALA A 7 19.56 43.00 -34.86
N ILE A 8 19.77 43.15 -33.54
CA ILE A 8 20.15 42.06 -32.65
C ILE A 8 18.87 41.30 -32.30
N GLY A 9 18.75 40.07 -32.81
CA GLY A 9 17.67 39.15 -32.45
C GLY A 9 17.92 38.55 -31.06
N LEU A 10 17.11 38.94 -30.09
CA LEU A 10 17.12 38.37 -28.74
C LEU A 10 16.22 37.12 -28.75
N ALA A 11 16.81 35.94 -28.90
CA ALA A 11 16.12 34.66 -28.75
C ALA A 11 15.88 34.41 -27.25
N VAL A 12 14.70 34.79 -26.77
CA VAL A 12 14.23 34.44 -25.43
C VAL A 12 13.84 32.95 -25.47
N CYS A 13 14.73 32.08 -25.02
CA CYS A 13 14.38 30.70 -24.68
C CYS A 13 13.47 30.71 -23.45
N LEU A 14 12.16 30.75 -23.68
CA LEU A 14 11.16 30.40 -22.68
C LEU A 14 11.30 28.91 -22.37
N THR A 15 12.11 28.56 -21.37
CA THR A 15 11.95 27.28 -20.71
C THR A 15 10.62 27.34 -19.98
N LEU A 16 9.56 26.81 -20.59
CA LEU A 16 8.36 26.42 -19.86
C LEU A 16 8.79 25.39 -18.82
N THR A 17 9.10 25.84 -17.60
CA THR A 17 8.89 25.03 -16.42
C THR A 17 7.40 24.77 -16.35
N ALA A 18 6.95 23.71 -17.03
CA ALA A 18 5.66 23.12 -16.77
C ALA A 18 5.66 22.78 -15.28
N ALA A 19 5.01 23.62 -14.47
CA ALA A 19 4.64 23.27 -13.12
C ALA A 19 3.81 21.99 -13.25
N ARG A 20 4.45 20.84 -13.04
CA ARG A 20 3.78 19.54 -13.16
C ARG A 20 2.67 19.57 -12.11
N ALA A 21 1.42 19.57 -12.59
CA ALA A 21 0.26 19.48 -11.72
C ALA A 21 0.45 18.28 -10.78
N ALA A 22 -0.02 18.42 -9.53
CA ALA A 22 0.02 17.33 -8.57
C ALA A 22 -0.54 16.06 -9.23
N PRO A 23 0.11 14.89 -9.08
CA PRO A 23 -0.31 13.68 -9.76
C PRO A 23 -1.74 13.34 -9.33
N ASP A 24 -2.58 13.00 -10.31
CA ASP A 24 -3.93 12.52 -10.06
C ASP A 24 -3.85 11.21 -9.27
N THR A 25 -4.08 11.31 -7.95
CA THR A 25 -3.97 10.18 -7.02
C THR A 25 -4.96 9.08 -7.32
N THR A 26 -6.12 9.42 -7.89
CA THR A 26 -7.16 8.44 -8.25
C THR A 26 -6.72 7.61 -9.44
N ARG A 27 -6.25 8.29 -10.50
CA ARG A 27 -5.65 7.60 -11.65
C ARG A 27 -4.45 6.77 -11.23
N LEU A 28 -3.57 7.31 -10.39
CA LEU A 28 -2.38 6.60 -9.94
C LEU A 28 -2.71 5.36 -9.10
N GLN A 29 -3.71 5.48 -8.22
CA GLN A 29 -4.24 4.34 -7.46
C GLN A 29 -4.73 3.24 -8.39
N ALA A 30 -5.53 3.59 -9.41
CA ALA A 30 -6.03 2.63 -10.39
C ALA A 30 -4.88 1.91 -11.11
N LEU A 31 -3.86 2.66 -11.57
CA LEU A 31 -2.70 2.07 -12.23
C LEU A 31 -1.93 1.09 -11.32
N LEU A 32 -1.75 1.42 -10.04
CA LEU A 32 -1.07 0.52 -9.11
C LEU A 32 -1.93 -0.71 -8.75
N THR A 33 -3.24 -0.55 -8.62
CA THR A 33 -4.19 -1.67 -8.40
C THR A 33 -4.24 -2.62 -9.60
N GLU A 34 -4.22 -2.08 -10.82
CA GLU A 34 -4.13 -2.84 -12.08
C GLU A 34 -2.72 -3.36 -12.38
N GLN A 35 -1.74 -3.09 -11.51
CA GLN A 35 -0.32 -3.45 -11.68
C GLN A 35 0.33 -2.87 -12.95
N ARG A 36 -0.18 -1.75 -13.46
CA ARG A 36 0.36 -1.04 -14.63
C ARG A 36 1.55 -0.17 -14.23
N TYR A 37 2.58 -0.81 -13.68
CA TYR A 37 3.75 -0.14 -13.08
C TYR A 37 4.50 0.77 -14.04
N ALA A 38 4.61 0.40 -15.32
CA ALA A 38 5.25 1.23 -16.35
C ALA A 38 4.51 2.58 -16.54
N ALA A 39 3.18 2.55 -16.49
CA ALA A 39 2.35 3.75 -16.62
C ALA A 39 2.32 4.58 -15.32
N ALA A 40 2.41 3.93 -14.16
CA ALA A 40 2.46 4.59 -12.85
C ALA A 40 3.81 5.26 -12.55
N ARG A 41 4.90 4.75 -13.14
CA ARG A 41 6.29 5.06 -12.76
C ARG A 41 6.57 6.55 -12.66
N THR A 42 6.25 7.32 -13.71
CA THR A 42 6.60 8.74 -13.77
C THR A 42 5.91 9.55 -12.66
N ASP A 43 4.66 9.21 -12.34
CA ASP A 43 3.89 9.91 -11.31
C ASP A 43 4.34 9.51 -9.90
N VAL A 44 4.63 8.23 -9.65
CA VAL A 44 5.21 7.81 -8.36
C VAL A 44 6.61 8.41 -8.16
N GLU A 45 7.44 8.46 -9.19
CA GLU A 45 8.76 9.10 -9.09
C GLU A 45 8.64 10.60 -8.77
N ALA A 46 7.60 11.27 -9.26
CA ALA A 46 7.30 12.65 -8.86
C ALA A 46 6.90 12.73 -7.37
N LEU A 47 6.04 11.83 -6.89
CA LEU A 47 5.66 11.74 -5.48
C LEU A 47 6.84 11.45 -4.56
N LEU A 48 7.75 10.57 -4.98
CA LEU A 48 8.96 10.24 -4.22
C LEU A 48 9.87 11.46 -4.00
N ARG A 49 9.87 12.42 -4.94
CA ARG A 49 10.61 13.68 -4.87
C ARG A 49 9.84 14.81 -4.17
N ALA A 50 8.56 14.63 -3.89
CA ALA A 50 7.75 15.63 -3.21
C ALA A 50 8.28 15.88 -1.79
N LYS A 51 8.38 17.15 -1.39
CA LYS A 51 8.95 17.53 -0.07
C LYS A 51 8.05 17.13 1.10
N LYS A 52 6.73 17.23 0.94
CA LYS A 52 5.73 16.97 1.98
C LYS A 52 4.51 16.27 1.37
N PRO A 53 4.64 15.00 0.96
CA PRO A 53 3.52 14.25 0.41
C PRO A 53 2.43 14.07 1.47
N GLY A 54 1.17 14.31 1.11
CA GLY A 54 0.02 14.07 1.96
C GLY A 54 -0.21 12.58 2.24
N PRO A 55 -1.08 12.21 3.19
CA PRO A 55 -1.28 10.80 3.57
C PRO A 55 -1.67 9.88 2.41
N ALA A 56 -2.55 10.33 1.52
CA ALA A 56 -2.96 9.57 0.33
C ALA A 56 -1.79 9.36 -0.65
N GLU A 57 -0.95 10.36 -0.85
CA GLU A 57 0.25 10.26 -1.68
C GLU A 57 1.28 9.31 -1.06
N ARG A 58 1.44 9.35 0.28
CA ARG A 58 2.32 8.41 0.99
C ARG A 58 1.84 6.98 0.89
N ALA A 59 0.52 6.73 0.92
CA ALA A 59 -0.04 5.39 0.69
C ALA A 59 0.38 4.83 -0.69
N LEU A 60 0.28 5.66 -1.74
CA LEU A 60 0.70 5.29 -3.10
C LEU A 60 2.22 5.05 -3.19
N ILE A 61 3.01 5.89 -2.52
CA ILE A 61 4.45 5.69 -2.39
C ILE A 61 4.75 4.32 -1.75
N TYR A 62 4.11 3.98 -0.62
CA TYR A 62 4.35 2.71 0.04
C TYR A 62 3.90 1.52 -0.80
N GLN A 63 2.73 1.59 -1.44
CA GLN A 63 2.27 0.54 -2.37
C GLN A 63 3.32 0.26 -3.46
N TRP A 64 3.89 1.33 -4.06
CA TRP A 64 4.96 1.20 -5.04
C TRP A 64 6.26 0.64 -4.47
N LEU A 65 6.70 1.10 -3.30
CA LEU A 65 7.94 0.63 -2.68
C LEU A 65 7.85 -0.87 -2.38
N PHE A 66 6.74 -1.33 -1.83
CA PHE A 66 6.52 -2.75 -1.59
C PHE A 66 6.40 -3.57 -2.88
N ALA A 67 5.74 -3.06 -3.92
CA ALA A 67 5.68 -3.74 -5.22
C ALA A 67 7.06 -3.92 -5.87
N ARG A 68 8.06 -3.15 -5.44
CA ARG A 68 9.44 -3.22 -5.91
C ARG A 68 10.41 -3.85 -4.92
N ASP A 69 9.90 -4.38 -3.81
CA ASP A 69 10.71 -4.90 -2.71
C ASP A 69 11.74 -3.88 -2.16
N ASP A 70 11.42 -2.57 -2.22
CA ASP A 70 12.28 -1.50 -1.69
C ASP A 70 12.00 -1.24 -0.21
N GLY A 71 12.30 -2.24 0.62
CA GLY A 71 12.18 -2.14 2.08
C GLY A 71 13.09 -1.06 2.69
N ALA A 72 14.20 -0.73 2.04
CA ALA A 72 15.09 0.36 2.47
C ALA A 72 14.41 1.73 2.27
N GLY A 73 13.67 1.91 1.19
CA GLY A 73 12.85 3.10 0.93
C GLY A 73 11.75 3.28 1.95
N VAL A 74 11.09 2.18 2.35
CA VAL A 74 10.09 2.20 3.43
C VAL A 74 10.76 2.58 4.75
N GLU A 75 11.87 1.94 5.12
CA GLU A 75 12.60 2.21 6.36
C GLU A 75 13.03 3.68 6.47
N ARG A 76 13.60 4.27 5.41
CA ARG A 76 14.03 5.68 5.44
C ARG A 76 12.88 6.64 5.78
N ARG A 77 11.65 6.29 5.37
CA ARG A 77 10.45 7.10 5.58
C ARG A 77 9.80 6.85 6.95
N THR A 78 9.94 5.66 7.50
CA THR A 78 9.21 5.25 8.71
C THR A 78 10.09 4.95 9.93
N ARG A 79 11.42 5.10 9.84
CA ARG A 79 12.39 4.77 10.92
C ARG A 79 12.03 5.32 12.30
N HIS A 80 11.41 6.51 12.37
CA HIS A 80 11.07 7.19 13.63
C HIS A 80 9.58 7.15 13.96
N VAL A 81 8.76 6.41 13.20
CA VAL A 81 7.29 6.45 13.33
C VAL A 81 6.81 6.07 14.74
N LEU A 82 7.51 5.15 15.41
CA LEU A 82 7.16 4.74 16.76
C LEU A 82 7.51 5.78 17.84
N ALA A 83 8.46 6.69 17.56
CA ALA A 83 8.82 7.79 18.46
C ALA A 83 8.01 9.06 18.19
N ASP A 84 7.37 9.17 17.01
CA ASP A 84 6.52 10.30 16.66
C ASP A 84 5.09 10.08 17.16
N ALA A 85 4.66 10.89 18.13
CA ALA A 85 3.30 10.85 18.68
C ALA A 85 2.24 11.28 17.65
N LYS A 86 2.63 12.00 16.60
CA LYS A 86 1.74 12.50 15.53
C LYS A 86 1.85 11.67 14.25
N ALA A 87 2.45 10.49 14.31
CA ALA A 87 2.56 9.60 13.17
C ALA A 87 1.17 9.24 12.61
N ASP A 88 0.97 9.49 11.32
CA ASP A 88 -0.26 9.12 10.63
C ASP A 88 -0.35 7.58 10.49
N ALA A 89 -1.58 7.07 10.49
CA ALA A 89 -1.86 5.64 10.35
C ALA A 89 -1.16 5.02 9.13
N VAL A 90 -1.09 5.74 7.99
CA VAL A 90 -0.44 5.25 6.77
C VAL A 90 1.05 4.91 6.95
N ASP A 91 1.79 5.71 7.73
CA ASP A 91 3.22 5.47 7.97
C ASP A 91 3.43 4.34 8.97
N LEU A 92 2.54 4.24 9.96
CA LEU A 92 2.50 3.13 10.93
C LEU A 92 2.18 1.80 10.24
N LEU A 93 1.20 1.77 9.33
CA LEU A 93 0.85 0.60 8.53
C LEU A 93 2.01 0.13 7.67
N ALA A 94 2.70 1.06 6.99
CA ALA A 94 3.87 0.73 6.18
C ALA A 94 5.04 0.21 7.03
N ALA A 95 5.30 0.81 8.19
CA ALA A 95 6.32 0.32 9.12
C ALA A 95 6.00 -1.06 9.69
N GLY A 96 4.73 -1.30 10.02
CA GLY A 96 4.25 -2.58 10.53
C GLY A 96 4.40 -3.69 9.48
N ARG A 97 4.05 -3.40 8.22
CA ARG A 97 4.25 -4.35 7.12
C ARG A 97 5.73 -4.67 6.91
N LEU A 98 6.60 -3.66 6.87
CA LEU A 98 8.04 -3.88 6.74
C LEU A 98 8.60 -4.70 7.91
N ALA A 99 8.10 -4.47 9.13
CA ALA A 99 8.48 -5.24 10.30
C ALA A 99 8.03 -6.71 10.20
N LEU A 100 6.83 -6.98 9.67
CA LEU A 100 6.41 -8.36 9.34
C LEU A 100 7.31 -9.03 8.33
N ASP A 101 7.65 -8.34 7.23
CA ASP A 101 8.53 -8.89 6.18
C ASP A 101 9.91 -9.27 6.76
N ARG A 102 10.36 -8.53 7.79
CA ARG A 102 11.61 -8.79 8.53
C ARG A 102 11.46 -9.73 9.72
N ARG A 103 10.25 -10.22 10.00
CA ARG A 103 9.89 -11.04 11.18
C ARG A 103 10.17 -10.36 12.52
N ASP A 104 10.23 -9.03 12.55
CA ASP A 104 10.23 -8.24 13.78
C ASP A 104 8.79 -8.11 14.28
N PHE A 105 8.30 -9.20 14.88
CA PHE A 105 6.91 -9.33 15.28
C PHE A 105 6.51 -8.33 16.37
N ASP A 106 7.44 -7.91 17.23
CA ASP A 106 7.14 -6.94 18.28
C ASP A 106 6.98 -5.54 17.72
N ARG A 107 7.89 -5.12 16.82
CA ARG A 107 7.72 -3.85 16.10
C ARG A 107 6.46 -3.87 15.24
N ALA A 108 6.18 -4.98 14.55
CA ALA A 108 4.96 -5.12 13.76
C ALA A 108 3.70 -4.90 14.60
N ARG A 109 3.61 -5.56 15.77
CA ARG A 109 2.50 -5.36 16.72
C ARG A 109 2.34 -3.90 17.09
N LEU A 110 3.40 -3.28 17.61
CA LEU A 110 3.35 -1.88 18.09
C LEU A 110 2.91 -0.93 16.98
N CYS A 111 3.42 -1.12 15.75
CA CYS A 111 3.03 -0.32 14.60
C CYS A 111 1.54 -0.49 14.27
N PHE A 112 1.02 -1.73 14.21
CA PHE A 112 -0.39 -1.96 13.85
C PHE A 112 -1.36 -1.56 14.97
N GLU A 113 -1.01 -1.76 16.24
CA GLU A 113 -1.82 -1.28 17.37
C GLU A 113 -1.93 0.25 17.35
N ARG A 114 -0.80 0.95 17.18
CA ARG A 114 -0.82 2.40 17.03
C ARG A 114 -1.55 2.84 15.77
N ALA A 115 -1.41 2.13 14.64
CA ALA A 115 -2.15 2.45 13.42
C ALA A 115 -3.66 2.33 13.65
N LEU A 116 -4.10 1.29 14.37
CA LEU A 116 -5.50 1.07 14.73
C LEU A 116 -6.03 2.21 15.61
N GLU A 117 -5.26 2.67 16.60
CA GLU A 117 -5.61 3.81 17.46
C GLU A 117 -5.73 5.13 16.67
N GLN A 118 -4.87 5.35 15.68
CA GLN A 118 -4.85 6.56 14.85
C GLN A 118 -5.79 6.47 13.63
N SER A 119 -6.44 5.33 13.41
CA SER A 119 -7.28 5.11 12.22
C SER A 119 -8.58 5.90 12.32
N THR A 120 -8.80 6.82 11.39
CA THR A 120 -10.07 7.57 11.27
C THR A 120 -10.96 7.03 10.15
N ARG A 121 -10.39 6.25 9.23
CA ARG A 121 -11.09 5.64 8.10
C ARG A 121 -11.30 4.14 8.32
N PRO A 122 -12.43 3.57 7.89
CA PRO A 122 -12.67 2.13 7.99
C PRO A 122 -11.58 1.29 7.31
N VAL A 123 -11.09 1.72 6.14
CA VAL A 123 -9.99 1.05 5.43
C VAL A 123 -8.69 0.97 6.23
N ASP A 124 -8.32 2.04 6.96
CA ASP A 124 -7.08 2.06 7.74
C ASP A 124 -7.20 1.10 8.94
N LYS A 125 -8.38 1.08 9.58
CA LYS A 125 -8.73 0.12 10.64
C LYS A 125 -8.67 -1.32 10.11
N ALA A 126 -9.25 -1.59 8.94
CA ALA A 126 -9.22 -2.90 8.31
C ALA A 126 -7.78 -3.34 7.99
N GLN A 127 -6.94 -2.43 7.48
CA GLN A 127 -5.53 -2.71 7.18
C GLN A 127 -4.71 -2.99 8.45
N ALA A 128 -4.93 -2.25 9.53
CA ALA A 128 -4.24 -2.47 10.81
C ALA A 128 -4.61 -3.84 11.41
N LEU A 129 -5.90 -4.17 11.42
CA LEU A 129 -6.40 -5.46 11.91
C LEU A 129 -5.92 -6.62 11.02
N ARG A 130 -5.86 -6.43 9.70
CA ARG A 130 -5.23 -7.39 8.79
C ARG A 130 -3.76 -7.60 9.13
N GLY A 131 -3.00 -6.54 9.38
CA GLY A 131 -1.60 -6.62 9.80
C GLY A 131 -1.41 -7.42 11.10
N LEU A 132 -2.26 -7.20 12.10
CA LEU A 132 -2.28 -8.01 13.32
C LEU A 132 -2.65 -9.47 13.05
N GLY A 133 -3.61 -9.73 12.16
CA GLY A 133 -3.97 -11.08 11.73
C GLY A 133 -2.78 -11.78 11.05
N GLN A 134 -2.12 -11.13 10.10
CA GLN A 134 -0.93 -11.65 9.42
C GLN A 134 0.23 -11.91 10.39
N ARG A 135 0.40 -11.09 11.43
CA ARG A 135 1.34 -11.38 12.53
C ARG A 135 1.01 -12.70 13.22
N HIS A 136 -0.24 -12.87 13.67
CA HIS A 136 -0.69 -14.10 14.31
C HIS A 136 -0.53 -15.31 13.39
N TYR A 137 -0.86 -15.17 12.10
CA TYR A 137 -0.63 -16.20 11.10
C TYR A 137 0.83 -16.63 11.04
N GLN A 138 1.79 -15.69 10.97
CA GLN A 138 3.22 -16.01 10.93
C GLN A 138 3.75 -16.64 12.23
N LEU A 139 3.08 -16.38 13.37
CA LEU A 139 3.32 -17.06 14.65
C LEU A 139 2.60 -18.41 14.76
N ARG A 140 1.83 -18.80 13.74
CA ARG A 140 0.95 -20.00 13.70
C ARG A 140 -0.19 -19.99 14.71
N GLU A 141 -0.61 -18.80 15.13
CA GLU A 141 -1.75 -18.57 16.01
C GLU A 141 -3.01 -18.37 15.15
N PHE A 142 -3.43 -19.41 14.44
CA PHE A 142 -4.41 -19.28 13.35
C PHE A 142 -5.81 -18.84 13.82
N ASP A 143 -6.27 -19.24 15.00
CA ASP A 143 -7.53 -18.77 15.57
C ASP A 143 -7.50 -17.26 15.89
N ALA A 144 -6.38 -16.77 16.42
CA ALA A 144 -6.19 -15.34 16.66
C ALA A 144 -6.09 -14.55 15.35
N SER A 145 -5.45 -15.13 14.32
CA SER A 145 -5.43 -14.57 12.97
C SER A 145 -6.86 -14.42 12.42
N LEU A 146 -7.66 -15.48 12.49
CA LEU A 146 -9.05 -15.49 12.03
C LEU A 146 -9.85 -14.38 12.70
N GLN A 147 -9.78 -14.29 14.04
CA GLN A 147 -10.51 -13.27 14.79
C GLN A 147 -10.15 -11.83 14.36
N LYS A 148 -8.85 -11.54 14.17
CA LYS A 148 -8.42 -10.20 13.74
C LYS A 148 -8.83 -9.89 12.31
N LEU A 149 -8.78 -10.88 11.42
CA LEU A 149 -9.18 -10.71 10.02
C LEU A 149 -10.69 -10.48 9.90
N GLU A 150 -11.51 -11.21 10.65
CA GLU A 150 -12.97 -11.00 10.70
C GLU A 150 -13.32 -9.60 11.25
N GLN A 151 -12.63 -9.15 12.31
CA GLN A 151 -12.79 -7.78 12.82
C GLN A 151 -12.43 -6.72 11.77
N GLY A 152 -11.36 -6.95 11.00
CA GLY A 152 -10.93 -6.07 9.92
C GLY A 152 -11.96 -5.99 8.79
N LEU A 153 -12.45 -7.15 8.35
CA LEU A 153 -13.45 -7.25 7.28
C LEU A 153 -14.83 -6.72 7.69
N ALA A 154 -15.15 -6.75 8.99
CA ALA A 154 -16.32 -6.07 9.54
C ALA A 154 -16.21 -4.54 9.50
N ALA A 155 -14.98 -3.99 9.58
CA ALA A 155 -14.75 -2.55 9.40
C ALA A 155 -14.80 -2.16 7.92
N GLU A 156 -14.08 -2.86 7.07
CA GLU A 156 -14.14 -2.69 5.61
C GLU A 156 -13.69 -3.97 4.90
N ARG A 157 -14.50 -4.45 3.95
CA ARG A 157 -14.11 -5.60 3.11
C ARG A 157 -13.10 -5.15 2.07
N THR A 158 -11.93 -5.77 2.08
CA THR A 158 -10.83 -5.47 1.16
C THR A 158 -10.30 -6.77 0.54
N ALA A 159 -9.83 -6.70 -0.70
CA ALA A 159 -9.26 -7.88 -1.39
C ALA A 159 -8.08 -8.48 -0.61
N ASP A 160 -7.17 -7.64 -0.09
CA ASP A 160 -6.06 -8.09 0.75
C ASP A 160 -6.55 -8.78 2.04
N GLY A 161 -7.59 -8.23 2.69
CA GLY A 161 -8.15 -8.79 3.93
C GLY A 161 -8.80 -10.16 3.69
N LEU A 162 -9.55 -10.29 2.59
CA LEU A 162 -10.18 -11.54 2.18
C LEU A 162 -9.14 -12.60 1.78
N SER A 163 -8.07 -12.19 1.09
CA SER A 163 -6.97 -13.09 0.73
C SER A 163 -6.22 -13.58 1.98
N ALA A 164 -5.97 -12.72 2.97
CA ALA A 164 -5.36 -13.12 4.24
C ALA A 164 -6.29 -14.03 5.07
N LEU A 165 -7.61 -13.81 5.00
CA LEU A 165 -8.61 -14.70 5.58
C LEU A 165 -8.58 -16.07 4.92
N ALA A 166 -8.57 -16.13 3.59
CA ALA A 166 -8.49 -17.38 2.85
C ALA A 166 -7.25 -18.20 3.24
N ASP A 167 -6.07 -17.59 3.30
CA ASP A 167 -4.84 -18.25 3.74
C ASP A 167 -4.93 -18.78 5.18
N THR A 168 -5.53 -18.01 6.09
CA THR A 168 -5.78 -18.46 7.47
C THR A 168 -6.76 -19.64 7.52
N LEU A 169 -7.86 -19.58 6.76
CA LEU A 169 -8.87 -20.64 6.70
C LEU A 169 -8.30 -21.96 6.15
N ILE A 170 -7.37 -21.88 5.20
CA ILE A 170 -6.60 -23.03 4.70
C ILE A 170 -5.84 -23.71 5.82
N ARG A 171 -5.13 -22.94 6.66
CA ARG A 171 -4.37 -23.50 7.80
C ARG A 171 -5.28 -24.12 8.86
N LEU A 172 -6.52 -23.66 8.95
CA LEU A 172 -7.56 -24.21 9.82
C LEU A 172 -8.32 -25.39 9.18
N GLY A 173 -7.99 -25.80 7.95
CA GLY A 173 -8.68 -26.88 7.23
C GLY A 173 -10.08 -26.51 6.72
N ARG A 174 -10.45 -25.23 6.75
CA ARG A 174 -11.74 -24.70 6.29
C ARG A 174 -11.70 -24.36 4.80
N THR A 175 -11.36 -25.36 3.99
CA THR A 175 -11.08 -25.20 2.56
C THR A 175 -12.21 -24.54 1.78
N GLN A 176 -13.46 -24.94 1.99
CA GLN A 176 -14.59 -24.37 1.23
C GLN A 176 -14.82 -22.89 1.53
N ASP A 177 -14.63 -22.48 2.80
CA ASP A 177 -14.73 -21.08 3.21
C ASP A 177 -13.57 -20.25 2.63
N ALA A 178 -12.37 -20.85 2.56
CA ALA A 178 -11.20 -20.22 1.96
C ALA A 178 -11.40 -19.91 0.47
N ILE A 179 -12.02 -20.84 -0.28
CA ILE A 179 -12.38 -20.63 -1.69
C ILE A 179 -13.31 -19.43 -1.81
N GLY A 180 -14.40 -19.41 -1.04
CA GLY A 180 -15.36 -18.30 -1.09
C GLY A 180 -14.71 -16.95 -0.77
N ALA A 181 -13.83 -16.90 0.23
CA ALA A 181 -13.08 -15.69 0.55
C ALA A 181 -12.13 -15.26 -0.59
N ALA A 182 -11.43 -16.20 -1.23
CA ALA A 182 -10.55 -15.90 -2.36
C ALA A 182 -11.32 -15.46 -3.62
N GLU A 183 -12.45 -16.08 -3.93
CA GLU A 183 -13.36 -15.67 -5.02
C GLU A 183 -13.86 -14.24 -4.82
N GLU A 184 -14.25 -13.90 -3.60
CA GLU A 184 -14.69 -12.55 -3.28
C GLU A 184 -13.54 -11.53 -3.33
N ALA A 185 -12.32 -11.92 -2.93
CA ALA A 185 -11.15 -11.07 -3.10
C ALA A 185 -10.91 -10.71 -4.58
N VAL A 186 -11.08 -11.68 -5.49
CA VAL A 186 -11.01 -11.46 -6.95
C VAL A 186 -12.17 -10.59 -7.44
N ALA A 187 -13.37 -10.74 -6.89
CA ALA A 187 -14.51 -9.89 -7.24
C ALA A 187 -14.27 -8.41 -6.85
N LEU A 188 -13.64 -8.15 -5.71
CA LEU A 188 -13.28 -6.80 -5.28
C LEU A 188 -12.09 -6.22 -6.06
N ASN A 189 -11.09 -7.05 -6.37
CA ASN A 189 -9.97 -6.66 -7.22
C ASN A 189 -9.60 -7.82 -8.15
N ARG A 190 -10.04 -7.72 -9.41
CA ARG A 190 -9.76 -8.74 -10.43
C ARG A 190 -8.27 -8.94 -10.72
N HIS A 191 -7.42 -7.99 -10.32
CA HIS A 191 -5.97 -8.02 -10.47
C HIS A 191 -5.24 -8.45 -9.17
N HIS A 192 -5.95 -9.02 -8.19
CA HIS A 192 -5.33 -9.41 -6.92
C HIS A 192 -4.54 -10.72 -7.03
N GLU A 193 -3.20 -10.62 -7.09
CA GLU A 193 -2.30 -11.75 -7.36
C GLU A 193 -2.45 -12.89 -6.36
N ALA A 194 -2.42 -12.58 -5.05
CA ALA A 194 -2.47 -13.61 -4.01
C ALA A 194 -3.80 -14.37 -4.01
N ALA A 195 -4.89 -13.73 -4.44
CA ALA A 195 -6.19 -14.39 -4.52
C ALA A 195 -6.24 -15.37 -5.70
N HIS A 196 -5.73 -14.97 -6.87
CA HIS A 196 -5.56 -15.87 -8.01
C HIS A 196 -4.62 -17.03 -7.69
N TYR A 197 -3.52 -16.78 -6.98
CA TYR A 197 -2.61 -17.82 -6.52
C TYR A 197 -3.32 -18.84 -5.60
N LEU A 198 -4.13 -18.37 -4.65
CA LEU A 198 -4.89 -19.23 -3.74
C LEU A 198 -5.94 -20.08 -4.49
N LEU A 199 -6.60 -19.52 -5.51
CA LEU A 199 -7.54 -20.27 -6.34
C LEU A 199 -6.82 -21.27 -7.26
N GLY A 200 -5.65 -20.91 -7.79
CA GLY A 200 -4.88 -21.75 -8.72
C GLY A 200 -4.16 -22.94 -8.08
N ASN A 201 -3.68 -22.81 -6.84
CA ASN A 201 -2.85 -23.83 -6.18
C ASN A 201 -3.61 -24.91 -5.38
N GLY A 202 -4.84 -25.24 -5.77
CA GLY A 202 -5.49 -26.47 -5.31
C GLY A 202 -6.72 -26.29 -4.43
N TYR A 203 -7.47 -25.19 -4.61
CA TYR A 203 -8.80 -25.05 -4.03
C TYR A 203 -9.90 -24.81 -5.06
N ALA A 204 -9.58 -24.64 -6.35
CA ALA A 204 -10.58 -24.81 -7.40
C ALA A 204 -11.06 -26.28 -7.44
N ARG A 205 -12.38 -26.46 -7.53
CA ARG A 205 -13.00 -27.77 -7.79
C ARG A 205 -12.66 -28.29 -9.18
#